data_AF-A0AAV0ZNZ7-F1
#
_entry.id   AF-A0AAV0ZNZ7-F1
#
_cell.length_a   1.000
_cell.length_b   1.000
_cell.length_c   1.000
_cell.angle_alpha   90.00
_cell.angle_beta   90.00
_cell.angle_gamma   90.00
#
_symmetry.space_group_name_H-M   'P 1'
#
loop_
_entity.id
_entity.type
_entity.pdbx_description
1 polymer ?
#
loop_
_entity_poly.entity_id
_entity_poly.type
_entity_poly.pdbx_seq_one_letter_code
_entity_poly.pdbx_strand_id
1 'polypeptide(L)'
;MKKHMNKLISLFQTRFVPGRLIHENIIIAKEALHTMEKVKGRKGYFAIKVDLSKACDKLSWECIWNVLQEIEIPNHMLNVIMHVVTSMETNVNWNGARNTYFRPHRGIR
;
A
#
# COMPACT_ATOMS: atom_id res chain seq x y z
N MET A 1 -3.74 -8.99 14.72
CA MET A 1 -2.96 -8.20 13.75
C MET A 1 -2.61 -6.77 14.21
N LYS A 2 -3.59 -5.88 14.49
CA LYS A 2 -3.36 -4.44 14.75
C LYS A 2 -2.26 -4.09 15.77
N LYS A 3 -2.16 -4.82 16.89
CA LYS A 3 -1.12 -4.60 17.92
C LYS A 3 0.32 -4.86 17.44
N HIS A 4 0.51 -5.74 16.45
CA HIS A 4 1.82 -6.10 15.91
C HIS A 4 2.25 -5.15 14.79
N MET A 5 1.28 -4.52 14.11
CA MET A 5 1.55 -3.58 13.00
C MET A 5 2.39 -2.37 13.41
N ASN A 6 2.32 -1.91 14.65
CA ASN A 6 3.09 -0.75 15.11
C ASN A 6 4.61 -0.97 15.04
N LYS A 7 5.08 -2.22 15.08
CA LYS A 7 6.51 -2.56 14.93
C LYS A 7 6.93 -2.72 13.46
N LEU A 8 5.98 -2.98 12.57
CA LEU A 8 6.20 -3.22 11.14
C LEU A 8 6.03 -1.96 10.30
N ILE A 9 5.18 -1.03 10.74
CA ILE A 9 4.86 0.19 10.00
C ILE A 9 5.82 1.31 10.41
N SER A 10 6.50 1.88 9.41
CA SER A 10 7.35 3.07 9.57
C SER A 10 6.60 4.22 10.26
N LEU A 11 7.29 4.99 11.11
CA LEU A 11 6.74 6.19 11.74
C LEU A 11 6.25 7.23 10.71
N PHE A 12 6.82 7.22 9.51
CA PHE A 12 6.48 8.14 8.43
C PHE A 12 5.33 7.65 7.54
N GLN A 13 4.74 6.48 7.83
CA GLN A 13 3.57 5.98 7.11
C GLN A 13 2.28 6.45 7.79
N THR A 14 1.61 7.45 7.22
CA THR A 14 0.38 8.02 7.80
C THR A 14 -0.91 7.42 7.22
N ARG A 15 -0.87 6.96 5.97
CA ARG A 15 -2.06 6.45 5.28
C ARG A 15 -2.52 5.11 5.89
N PHE A 16 -3.82 4.98 6.13
CA PHE A 16 -4.47 3.79 6.69
C PHE A 16 -3.98 3.38 8.10
N VAL A 17 -3.33 4.29 8.84
CA VAL A 17 -2.91 4.07 10.23
C VAL A 17 -3.79 4.91 11.16
N PRO A 18 -4.61 4.29 12.02
CA PRO A 18 -5.45 5.03 12.96
C PRO A 18 -4.63 5.94 13.87
N GLY A 19 -5.07 7.19 14.03
CA GLY A 19 -4.38 8.19 14.84
C GLY A 19 -3.25 8.93 14.14
N ARG A 20 -2.90 8.58 12.89
CA ARG A 20 -2.00 9.35 12.03
C ARG A 20 -2.78 10.15 11.00
N LEU A 21 -2.34 11.36 10.74
CA LEU A 21 -3.09 12.34 9.97
C LEU A 21 -2.33 12.72 8.70
N ILE A 22 -3.05 12.90 7.60
CA ILE A 22 -2.45 13.21 6.30
C ILE A 22 -1.65 14.52 6.30
N HIS A 23 -1.98 15.44 7.23
CA HIS A 23 -1.25 16.70 7.38
C HIS A 23 0.21 16.49 7.82
N GLU A 24 0.52 15.40 8.54
CA GLU A 24 1.88 15.09 8.98
C GLU A 24 2.80 14.87 7.76
N ASN A 25 2.31 14.19 6.71
CA ASN A 25 3.04 14.04 5.45
C ASN A 25 3.32 15.37 4.76
N ILE A 26 2.36 16.30 4.80
CA ILE A 26 2.50 17.63 4.18
C ILE A 26 3.60 18.42 4.90
N ILE A 27 3.63 18.37 6.24
CA ILE A 27 4.64 19.05 7.05
C ILE A 27 6.03 18.48 6.73
N ILE A 28 6.19 17.15 6.78
CA ILE A 28 7.46 16.48 6.50
C ILE A 28 7.96 16.80 5.08
N ALA A 29 7.08 16.78 4.08
CA ALA A 29 7.45 17.11 2.71
C ALA A 29 7.90 18.58 2.56
N LYS A 30 7.21 19.52 3.23
CA LYS A 30 7.59 20.94 3.24
C LYS A 30 8.95 21.15 3.91
N GLU A 31 9.20 20.51 5.04
CA GLU A 31 10.47 20.60 5.76
C GLU A 31 11.63 20.03 4.94
N ALA A 32 11.41 18.89 4.28
CA ALA A 32 12.38 18.31 3.36
C ALA A 32 12.72 19.29 2.22
N LEU A 33 11.72 19.82 1.53
CA LEU A 33 11.93 20.78 0.42
C LEU A 33 12.65 22.05 0.88
N HIS A 34 12.22 22.64 2.00
CA HIS A 34 12.85 23.82 2.58
C HIS A 34 14.32 23.58 2.95
N THR A 35 14.62 22.39 3.48
CA THR A 35 16.00 22.00 3.79
C THR A 35 16.83 21.90 2.52
N MET A 36 16.28 21.28 1.46
CA MET A 36 16.93 21.17 0.16
C MET A 36 17.20 22.54 -0.47
N GLU A 37 16.27 23.49 -0.36
CA GLU A 37 16.42 24.87 -0.85
C GLU A 37 17.51 25.66 -0.12
N LYS A 38 17.69 25.41 1.18
CA LYS A 38 18.66 26.13 2.03
C LYS A 38 20.09 25.59 1.93
N VAL A 39 20.28 24.38 1.42
CA VAL A 39 21.60 23.76 1.30
C VAL A 39 22.44 24.50 0.27
N LYS A 40 23.63 24.96 0.71
CA LYS A 40 24.62 25.62 -0.14
C LYS A 40 25.90 24.78 -0.16
N GLY A 41 26.50 24.60 -1.33
CA GLY A 41 27.76 23.86 -1.49
C GLY A 41 27.79 23.00 -2.75
N ARG A 42 28.85 22.20 -2.92
CA ARG A 42 29.05 21.34 -4.11
C ARG A 42 28.12 20.11 -4.15
N LYS A 43 27.49 19.74 -3.03
CA LYS A 43 26.53 18.63 -2.93
C LYS A 43 25.12 19.21 -2.77
N GLY A 44 24.21 18.80 -3.64
CA GLY A 44 22.79 19.10 -3.57
C GLY A 44 21.97 17.87 -3.17
N TYR A 45 20.69 18.10 -2.89
CA TYR A 45 19.72 17.06 -2.62
C TYR A 45 18.68 17.01 -3.75
N PHE A 46 18.06 15.86 -3.95
CA PHE A 46 16.92 15.70 -4.87
C PHE A 46 15.83 14.87 -4.19
N ALA A 47 14.59 15.09 -4.60
CA ALA A 47 13.43 14.36 -4.09
C ALA A 47 12.87 13.46 -5.19
N ILE A 48 12.57 12.20 -4.85
CA ILE A 48 11.87 11.28 -5.74
C ILE A 48 10.44 11.12 -5.23
N LYS A 49 9.48 11.38 -6.11
CA LYS A 49 8.08 11.03 -5.89
C LYS A 49 7.74 9.77 -6.67
N VAL A 50 7.38 8.70 -5.96
CA VAL A 50 6.88 7.45 -6.55
C VAL A 50 5.38 7.37 -6.32
N ASP A 51 4.61 7.17 -7.39
CA ASP A 51 3.17 6.92 -7.32
C ASP A 51 2.82 5.61 -8.01
N LEU A 52 2.00 4.79 -7.36
CA LEU A 52 1.60 3.48 -7.86
C LEU A 52 0.22 3.55 -8.50
N SER A 53 0.19 3.51 -9.85
CA SER A 53 -1.06 3.48 -10.60
C SER A 53 -1.94 2.29 -10.18
N LYS A 54 -3.18 2.57 -9.77
CA LYS A 54 -4.18 1.56 -9.40
C LYS A 54 -3.61 0.52 -8.41
N ALA A 55 -2.93 0.97 -7.37
CA ALA A 55 -2.21 0.10 -6.43
C ALA A 55 -3.04 -1.07 -5.90
N CYS A 56 -4.32 -0.83 -5.57
CA CYS A 56 -5.22 -1.91 -5.13
C CYS A 56 -5.61 -2.88 -6.26
N ASP A 57 -5.74 -2.44 -7.51
CA ASP A 57 -6.13 -3.32 -8.62
C ASP A 57 -4.95 -4.12 -9.19
N LYS A 58 -3.72 -3.61 -9.03
CA LYS A 58 -2.50 -4.20 -9.62
C LYS A 58 -1.68 -5.04 -8.64
N LEU A 59 -2.09 -5.13 -7.38
CA LEU A 59 -1.34 -5.79 -6.32
C LEU A 59 -1.19 -7.30 -6.59
N SER A 60 0.03 -7.81 -6.71
CA SER A 60 0.26 -9.24 -6.93
C SER A 60 -0.13 -10.04 -5.68
N TRP A 61 -0.93 -11.10 -5.86
CA TRP A 61 -1.28 -12.01 -4.76
C TRP A 61 -0.08 -12.79 -4.23
N GLU A 62 0.87 -13.13 -5.10
CA GLU A 62 2.14 -13.73 -4.70
C GLU A 62 2.96 -12.76 -3.83
N CYS A 63 2.95 -11.47 -4.17
CA CYS A 63 3.59 -10.45 -3.33
C CYS A 63 2.94 -10.36 -1.94
N ILE A 64 1.61 -10.42 -1.86
CA ILE A 64 0.89 -10.48 -0.57
C ILE A 64 1.34 -11.72 0.22
N TRP A 65 1.32 -12.90 -0.40
CA TRP A 65 1.75 -14.14 0.24
C TRP A 65 3.18 -14.03 0.80
N ASN A 66 4.13 -13.62 -0.03
CA ASN A 66 5.54 -13.53 0.33
C ASN A 66 5.77 -12.52 1.46
N VAL A 67 5.14 -11.35 1.41
CA VAL A 67 5.28 -10.33 2.46
C VAL A 67 4.66 -10.82 3.77
N LEU A 68 3.49 -11.46 3.75
CA LEU A 68 2.84 -11.95 4.97
C LEU A 68 3.61 -13.13 5.61
N GLN A 69 4.27 -13.97 4.80
CA GLN A 69 5.20 -15.00 5.27
C GLN A 69 6.44 -14.35 5.93
N GLU A 70 7.05 -13.35 5.29
CA GLU A 70 8.26 -12.67 5.79
C GLU A 70 8.04 -11.97 7.13
N ILE A 71 6.85 -11.42 7.38
CA ILE A 71 6.49 -10.83 8.68
C ILE A 71 5.98 -11.86 9.70
N GLU A 72 6.16 -13.15 9.40
CA GLU A 72 5.87 -14.30 10.27
C GLU A 72 4.42 -14.34 10.78
N ILE A 73 3.45 -14.00 9.91
CA ILE A 73 2.05 -14.17 10.27
C ILE A 73 1.74 -15.67 10.45
N PRO A 74 1.01 -16.06 11.52
CA PRO A 74 0.62 -17.45 11.72
C PRO A 74 -0.08 -18.04 10.49
N ASN A 75 0.35 -19.24 10.07
CA ASN A 75 -0.12 -19.91 8.86
C ASN A 75 -1.65 -20.01 8.75
N HIS A 76 -2.36 -20.21 9.86
CA HIS A 76 -3.83 -20.24 9.85
C HIS A 76 -4.42 -18.90 9.37
N MET A 77 -3.88 -17.77 9.84
CA MET A 77 -4.35 -16.44 9.47
C MET A 77 -3.94 -16.10 8.05
N LEU A 78 -2.74 -16.51 7.63
CA LEU A 78 -2.28 -16.34 6.27
C LEU A 78 -3.20 -17.07 5.27
N ASN A 79 -3.56 -18.32 5.55
CA ASN A 79 -4.50 -19.09 4.73
C ASN A 79 -5.88 -18.41 4.65
N VAL A 80 -6.37 -17.86 5.76
CA VAL A 80 -7.64 -17.11 5.77
C VAL A 80 -7.55 -15.85 4.90
N ILE A 81 -6.49 -15.05 5.06
CA ILE A 81 -6.28 -13.83 4.25
C ILE A 81 -6.20 -14.18 2.77
N MET A 82 -5.42 -15.20 2.42
CA MET A 82 -5.22 -15.62 1.03
C MET A 82 -6.48 -16.21 0.42
N HIS A 83 -7.29 -16.93 1.20
CA HIS A 83 -8.60 -17.38 0.76
C HIS A 83 -9.51 -16.20 0.43
N VAL A 84 -9.57 -15.17 1.28
CA VAL A 84 -10.37 -13.96 1.02
C VAL A 84 -9.89 -13.23 -0.24
N VAL A 85 -8.57 -13.09 -0.41
CA VAL A 85 -7.98 -12.39 -1.55
C VAL A 85 -8.23 -13.13 -2.88
N THR A 86 -8.18 -14.46 -2.89
CA THR A 86 -8.18 -15.28 -4.11
C THR A 86 -9.55 -15.84 -4.52
N SER A 87 -10.51 -15.91 -3.60
CA SER A 87 -11.84 -16.51 -3.85
C SER A 87 -12.86 -15.54 -4.49
N MET A 88 -12.52 -14.26 -4.62
CA MET A 88 -13.43 -13.27 -5.16
C MET A 88 -13.77 -13.51 -6.64
N GLU A 89 -15.05 -13.41 -6.99
CA GLU A 89 -15.52 -13.27 -8.36
C GLU A 89 -16.06 -11.86 -8.60
N THR A 90 -15.83 -11.32 -9.79
CA THR A 90 -16.32 -10.00 -10.19
C THR A 90 -16.78 -10.01 -11.64
N ASN A 91 -17.62 -9.05 -12.00
CA ASN A 91 -17.86 -8.69 -13.39
C ASN A 91 -17.50 -7.22 -13.62
N VAL A 92 -17.60 -6.78 -14.87
CA VAL A 92 -17.39 -5.38 -15.27
C VAL A 92 -18.69 -4.87 -15.88
N ASN A 93 -19.11 -3.68 -15.44
CA ASN A 93 -20.16 -2.93 -16.11
C ASN A 93 -19.54 -2.20 -17.30
N TRP A 94 -19.92 -2.60 -18.50
CA TRP A 94 -19.45 -2.03 -19.75
C TRP A 94 -20.66 -1.42 -20.49
N ASN A 95 -20.66 -0.10 -20.66
CA ASN A 95 -21.74 0.65 -21.32
C ASN A 95 -23.14 0.38 -20.74
N GLY A 96 -23.25 0.22 -19.42
CA GLY A 96 -24.52 -0.03 -18.73
C GLY A 96 -24.93 -1.51 -18.68
N ALA A 97 -24.22 -2.39 -19.39
CA ALA A 97 -24.42 -3.83 -19.34
C ALA A 97 -23.38 -4.51 -18.45
N ARG A 98 -23.81 -5.36 -17.52
CA ARG A 98 -22.90 -6.23 -16.75
C ARG A 98 -22.48 -7.42 -17.60
N ASN A 99 -21.17 -7.61 -17.72
CA ASN A 99 -20.61 -8.80 -18.34
C ASN A 99 -20.70 -10.03 -17.43
N THR A 100 -20.23 -11.17 -17.94
CA THR A 100 -20.08 -12.40 -17.18
C THR A 100 -19.09 -12.23 -16.02
N TYR A 101 -19.29 -13.04 -14.99
CA TYR A 101 -18.36 -13.10 -13.86
C TYR A 101 -17.04 -13.74 -14.30
N PHE A 102 -15.96 -13.24 -13.73
CA PHE A 102 -14.61 -13.76 -13.87
C PHE A 102 -13.88 -13.66 -12.53
N ARG A 103 -12.85 -14.49 -12.38
CA ARG A 103 -11.93 -14.40 -11.25
C ARG A 103 -10.77 -13.48 -11.61
N PRO A 104 -10.52 -12.40 -10.85
CA PRO A 104 -9.27 -11.66 -10.99
C PRO A 104 -8.10 -12.57 -10.60
N HIS A 105 -6.89 -12.20 -11.02
CA HIS A 105 -5.65 -12.91 -10.65
C HIS A 105 -4.68 -12.02 -9.86
N ARG A 106 -5.11 -10.79 -9.58
CA ARG A 106 -4.38 -9.77 -8.83
C ARG A 106 -5.36 -8.72 -8.32
N GLY A 107 -4.87 -7.92 -7.39
CA GLY A 107 -5.57 -6.83 -6.76
C GLY A 107 -6.37 -7.28 -5.53
N ILE A 108 -6.85 -6.30 -4.76
CA ILE A 108 -7.60 -6.50 -3.53
C ILE A 108 -8.83 -5.60 -3.55
N ARG A 109 -9.92 -6.05 -2.93
CA ARG A 109 -11.17 -5.32 -2.79
C ARG A 109 -11.75 -5.47 -1.41
#